data_AF-A0A7J5ZUQ1-F1
#
_entry.id   AF-A0A7J5ZUQ1-F1
#
_cell.length_a   1.000
_cell.length_b   1.000
_cell.length_c   1.000
_cell.angle_alpha   90.00
_cell.angle_beta   90.00
_cell.angle_gamma   90.00
#
_symmetry.space_group_name_H-M   'P 1'
#
loop_
_entity.id
_entity.type
_entity.pdbx_description
1 polymer ?
#
loop_
_entity_poly.entity_id
_entity_poly.type
_entity_poly.pdbx_seq_one_letter_code
_entity_poly.pdbx_strand_id
1 'polypeptide(L)'
;MLRFSCLCLLIWALETSSNQVKEDVDVLVFLPQNNSYMFSIDRVKPAVEYAKQQLARGPLSGLNFSVHYVNSKCSVDALYELVDSARNERPDLILGPVCEYAAASVIRVASHWQIPVISAGALAYGFSDKTSEYALLTRTAPSYLKMAETFATMSQHFGWKSVYLIYLDDKEERNCYFTVEGVHALLEGHHDISVLMMDSKEPLAYVDEIVKSISKHEVIIMCTHTDVVREIMLMAHRQRLTTSNRLFFNIELFNSSSYGDGSWRRGDKYDNEAKAAYASLNTVTLLRSTKPEFENFSLEIKKSYQRMGVDVCESCNNINMFMEGFHDALLLYALALNETIHSGNSKKNGLEITRRMWNRTFEGIAGQVSIDANGDRNGDFSVISMTNHEAGTYETLMNYFGTNGSFQLLPGFNSERFTLRGVPRPPLPEHADQSSGGLGLSAVTGIIVGGLLGTALLMAFYFFRKNYRITIERRARREQCDGKHRQLREDSIRSNFSAA
;
A
#
# COMPACT_ATOMS: atom_id res chain seq x y z
N MET A 1 -9.63 77.48 -24.92
CA MET A 1 -9.47 76.03 -25.24
C MET A 1 -7.99 75.76 -25.36
N LEU A 2 -7.49 74.86 -24.51
CA LEU A 2 -6.10 74.42 -24.47
C LEU A 2 -5.64 73.88 -25.84
N ARG A 3 -4.38 74.12 -26.20
CA ARG A 3 -3.47 73.01 -26.53
C ARG A 3 -2.01 73.41 -26.30
N PHE A 4 -1.42 72.60 -25.43
CA PHE A 4 -0.17 72.76 -24.73
C PHE A 4 1.04 72.37 -25.60
N SER A 5 2.15 73.03 -25.27
CA SER A 5 3.54 72.74 -25.60
C SER A 5 3.90 71.26 -25.73
N CYS A 6 4.59 71.00 -26.84
CA CYS A 6 5.57 69.94 -26.99
C CYS A 6 6.77 70.24 -26.05
N LEU A 7 6.88 69.56 -24.92
CA LEU A 7 8.11 69.56 -24.14
C LEU A 7 8.25 68.25 -23.34
N CYS A 8 9.34 67.55 -23.61
CA CYS A 8 10.09 66.72 -22.67
C CYS A 8 9.30 65.72 -21.81
N LEU A 9 8.94 64.59 -22.39
CA LEU A 9 9.06 63.32 -21.66
C LEU A 9 10.22 62.56 -22.28
N LEU A 10 11.40 62.85 -21.74
CA LEU A 10 12.54 61.95 -21.73
C LEU A 10 12.02 60.54 -21.43
N ILE A 11 12.03 59.71 -22.47
CA ILE A 11 12.61 58.38 -22.50
C ILE A 11 13.23 58.01 -21.14
N TRP A 12 12.39 57.66 -20.17
CA TRP A 12 12.64 56.54 -19.28
C TRP A 12 12.09 55.31 -20.02
N ALA A 13 12.71 55.01 -21.17
CA ALA A 13 12.98 53.63 -21.48
C ALA A 13 14.00 53.18 -20.42
N LEU A 14 13.49 52.90 -19.21
CA LEU A 14 14.00 51.72 -18.53
C LEU A 14 13.74 50.61 -19.55
N GLU A 15 14.78 50.32 -20.34
CA GLU A 15 15.10 48.94 -20.61
C GLU A 15 15.04 48.24 -19.24
N THR A 16 13.87 47.71 -18.90
CA THR A 16 13.83 46.50 -18.12
C THR A 16 14.54 45.49 -19.02
N SER A 17 15.87 45.49 -18.96
CA SER A 17 16.59 44.27 -19.22
C SER A 17 15.96 43.31 -18.23
N SER A 18 15.01 42.50 -18.70
CA SER A 18 14.72 41.25 -18.06
C SER A 18 16.07 40.56 -18.01
N ASN A 19 16.75 40.65 -16.85
CA ASN A 19 17.94 39.86 -16.57
C ASN A 19 17.44 38.42 -16.48
N GLN A 20 17.09 37.84 -17.63
CA GLN A 20 16.77 36.44 -17.72
C GLN A 20 18.01 35.70 -17.25
N VAL A 21 17.82 34.91 -16.19
CA VAL A 21 18.84 34.02 -15.67
C VAL A 21 19.25 33.06 -16.78
N LYS A 22 20.54 33.00 -17.07
CA LYS A 22 21.13 32.07 -18.02
C LYS A 22 22.00 31.09 -17.27
N GLU A 23 21.56 29.83 -17.20
CA GLU A 23 22.29 28.77 -16.51
C GLU A 23 22.06 27.43 -17.19
N ASP A 24 23.13 26.65 -17.31
CA ASP A 24 23.04 25.23 -17.65
C ASP A 24 22.89 24.43 -16.37
N VAL A 25 21.93 23.52 -16.30
CA VAL A 25 21.62 22.69 -15.13
C VAL A 25 21.81 21.24 -15.48
N ASP A 26 22.71 20.57 -14.76
CA ASP A 26 22.91 19.13 -14.89
C ASP A 26 21.96 18.35 -13.96
N VAL A 27 21.14 17.48 -14.54
CA VAL A 27 20.08 16.74 -13.85
C VAL A 27 20.33 15.24 -13.97
N LEU A 28 20.48 14.57 -12.84
CA LEU A 28 20.61 13.11 -12.78
C LEU A 28 19.30 12.47 -12.33
N VAL A 29 18.74 11.58 -13.14
CA VAL A 29 17.43 10.95 -12.92
C VAL A 29 17.61 9.47 -12.58
N PHE A 30 17.22 9.06 -11.38
CA PHE A 30 17.29 7.67 -10.93
C PHE A 30 15.92 6.99 -11.02
N LEU A 31 15.71 6.19 -12.06
CA LEU A 31 14.48 5.42 -12.26
C LEU A 31 14.82 4.02 -12.76
N PRO A 32 13.98 3.00 -12.53
CA PRO A 32 14.25 1.66 -13.04
C PRO A 32 14.12 1.63 -14.57
N GLN A 33 14.98 0.86 -15.23
CA GLN A 33 14.82 0.58 -16.67
C GLN A 33 13.67 -0.40 -16.93
N ASN A 34 13.32 -1.24 -15.95
CA ASN A 34 12.29 -2.27 -16.09
C ASN A 34 10.89 -1.64 -16.20
N ASN A 35 10.23 -1.85 -17.34
CA ASN A 35 8.90 -1.31 -17.64
C ASN A 35 7.76 -1.98 -16.86
N SER A 36 8.02 -2.97 -15.99
CA SER A 36 7.04 -3.42 -15.00
C SER A 36 6.71 -2.32 -13.98
N TYR A 37 7.67 -1.44 -13.68
CA TYR A 37 7.44 -0.29 -12.82
C TYR A 37 6.69 0.82 -13.57
N MET A 38 5.68 1.39 -12.89
CA MET A 38 4.87 2.50 -13.39
C MET A 38 5.67 3.79 -13.60
N PHE A 39 6.82 3.88 -12.94
CA PHE A 39 7.75 5.00 -12.94
C PHE A 39 9.10 4.65 -13.59
N SER A 40 9.10 3.68 -14.50
CA SER A 40 10.30 3.36 -15.29
C SER A 40 10.78 4.52 -16.14
N ILE A 41 12.05 4.49 -16.53
CA ILE A 41 12.68 5.53 -17.37
C ILE A 41 11.83 5.79 -18.61
N ASP A 42 11.45 4.75 -19.37
CA ASP A 42 10.70 4.91 -20.61
C ASP A 42 9.31 5.50 -20.37
N ARG A 43 8.70 5.23 -19.21
CA ARG A 43 7.39 5.77 -18.84
C ARG A 43 7.45 7.24 -18.41
N VAL A 44 8.47 7.63 -17.63
CA VAL A 44 8.57 8.98 -17.04
C VAL A 44 9.28 9.96 -17.97
N LYS A 45 10.24 9.51 -18.79
CA LYS A 45 11.04 10.38 -19.66
C LYS A 45 10.20 11.32 -20.52
N PRO A 46 9.10 10.90 -21.18
CA PRO A 46 8.25 11.82 -21.94
C PRO A 46 7.69 12.99 -21.11
N ALA A 47 7.38 12.77 -19.82
CA ALA A 47 6.84 13.80 -18.94
C ALA A 47 7.89 14.85 -18.56
N VAL A 48 9.11 14.41 -18.27
CA VAL A 48 10.25 15.31 -17.99
C VAL A 48 10.62 16.12 -19.23
N GLU A 49 10.63 15.48 -20.40
CA GLU A 49 10.89 16.17 -21.68
C GLU A 49 9.79 17.18 -22.03
N TYR A 50 8.53 16.88 -21.71
CA TYR A 50 7.42 17.81 -21.86
C TYR A 50 7.62 19.06 -20.98
N ALA A 51 7.97 18.87 -19.70
CA ALA A 51 8.28 19.99 -18.79
C ALA A 51 9.45 20.84 -19.30
N LYS A 52 10.50 20.19 -19.82
CA LYS A 52 11.68 20.86 -20.41
C LYS A 52 11.29 21.74 -21.60
N GLN A 53 10.44 21.23 -22.49
CA GLN A 53 9.93 21.99 -23.63
C GLN A 53 9.05 23.17 -23.19
N GLN A 54 8.24 22.99 -22.15
CA GLN A 54 7.42 24.05 -21.57
C GLN A 54 8.30 25.17 -20.99
N LEU A 55 9.33 24.84 -20.22
CA LEU A 55 10.27 25.79 -19.63
C LEU A 55 11.04 26.58 -20.71
N ALA A 56 11.49 25.90 -21.77
CA ALA A 56 12.21 26.52 -22.89
C ALA A 56 11.38 27.55 -23.68
N ARG A 57 10.05 27.47 -23.62
CA ARG A 57 9.13 28.42 -24.29
C ARG A 57 8.60 29.50 -23.34
N GLY A 58 8.90 29.40 -22.05
CA GLY A 58 8.35 30.25 -21.00
C GLY A 58 9.27 31.38 -20.56
N PRO A 59 8.89 32.08 -19.47
CA PRO A 59 9.71 33.14 -18.88
C PRO A 59 11.06 32.64 -18.32
N LEU A 60 11.17 31.34 -18.04
CA LEU A 60 12.36 30.66 -17.51
C LEU A 60 13.25 30.06 -18.62
N SER A 61 13.09 30.52 -19.86
CA SER A 61 13.78 29.99 -21.06
C SER A 61 15.30 30.12 -21.05
N GLY A 62 15.88 30.91 -20.14
CA GLY A 62 17.32 30.98 -19.95
C GLY A 62 17.91 29.83 -19.11
N LEU A 63 17.08 29.01 -18.46
CA LEU A 63 17.53 27.79 -17.78
C LEU A 63 17.55 26.62 -18.77
N ASN A 64 18.72 26.05 -19.01
CA ASN A 64 18.92 24.94 -19.93
C ASN A 64 19.21 23.65 -19.17
N PHE A 65 18.36 22.64 -19.31
CA PHE A 65 18.46 21.39 -18.55
C PHE A 65 19.08 20.26 -19.36
N SER A 66 20.24 19.77 -18.91
CA SER A 66 20.87 18.54 -19.40
C SER A 66 20.42 17.39 -18.50
N VAL A 67 19.64 16.45 -19.05
CA VAL A 67 18.99 15.39 -18.26
C VAL A 67 19.60 14.04 -18.59
N HIS A 68 20.16 13.39 -17.57
CA HIS A 68 20.84 12.10 -17.66
C HIS A 68 20.05 11.05 -16.89
N TYR A 69 19.63 9.98 -17.56
CA TYR A 69 18.87 8.90 -16.95
C TYR A 69 19.78 7.75 -16.54
N VAL A 70 19.62 7.29 -15.30
CA VAL A 70 20.40 6.22 -14.69
C VAL A 70 19.45 5.15 -14.17
N ASN A 71 19.77 3.90 -14.47
CA ASN A 71 18.96 2.77 -14.03
C ASN A 71 19.14 2.55 -12.52
N SER A 72 18.13 2.93 -11.73
CA SER A 72 18.15 2.74 -10.29
C SER A 72 18.02 1.28 -9.86
N LYS A 73 17.55 0.41 -10.77
CA LYS A 73 17.16 -1.00 -10.51
C LYS A 73 16.20 -1.16 -9.32
N CYS A 74 15.55 -0.07 -8.88
CA CYS A 74 14.73 -0.05 -7.67
C CYS A 74 15.46 -0.59 -6.41
N SER A 75 16.79 -0.47 -6.34
CA SER A 75 17.59 -1.10 -5.29
C SER A 75 18.74 -0.21 -4.81
N VAL A 76 19.55 -0.73 -3.89
CA VAL A 76 20.78 -0.06 -3.39
C VAL A 76 21.78 0.23 -4.50
N ASP A 77 21.68 -0.42 -5.67
CA ASP A 77 22.55 -0.14 -6.81
C ASP A 77 22.46 1.32 -7.27
N ALA A 78 21.33 2.00 -7.05
CA ALA A 78 21.18 3.43 -7.32
C ALA A 78 22.24 4.27 -6.59
N LEU A 79 22.65 3.87 -5.38
CA LEU A 79 23.73 4.52 -4.65
C LEU A 79 25.08 4.34 -5.35
N TYR A 80 25.38 3.13 -5.84
CA TYR A 80 26.64 2.86 -6.54
C TYR A 80 26.75 3.71 -7.81
N GLU A 81 25.67 3.77 -8.57
CA GLU A 81 25.59 4.59 -9.78
C GLU A 81 25.72 6.09 -9.47
N LEU A 82 25.16 6.58 -8.35
CA LEU A 82 25.37 7.96 -7.90
C LEU A 82 26.84 8.23 -7.60
N VAL A 83 27.48 7.35 -6.84
CA VAL A 83 28.90 7.48 -6.47
C VAL A 83 29.79 7.45 -7.71
N ASP A 84 29.48 6.60 -8.68
CA ASP A 84 30.24 6.47 -9.92
C ASP A 84 30.06 7.67 -10.85
N SER A 85 28.83 8.17 -10.98
CA SER A 85 28.53 9.36 -11.79
C SER A 85 29.17 10.62 -11.22
N ALA A 86 29.26 10.73 -9.90
CA ALA A 86 29.78 11.90 -9.19
C ALA A 86 31.32 11.99 -9.14
N ARG A 87 32.07 11.05 -9.75
CA ARG A 87 33.55 11.01 -9.70
C ARG A 87 34.21 12.23 -10.35
N ASN A 88 33.60 12.79 -11.41
CA ASN A 88 34.14 13.95 -12.14
C ASN A 88 33.48 15.25 -11.72
N GLU A 89 32.15 15.31 -11.88
CA GLU A 89 31.33 16.46 -11.51
C GLU A 89 30.04 15.97 -10.88
N ARG A 90 29.56 16.70 -9.87
CA ARG A 90 28.31 16.39 -9.18
C ARG A 90 27.14 17.09 -9.90
N PRO A 91 25.99 16.42 -10.06
CA PRO A 91 24.82 17.03 -10.67
C PRO A 91 24.32 18.21 -9.85
N ASP A 92 23.61 19.13 -10.49
CA ASP A 92 22.96 20.28 -9.85
C ASP A 92 21.60 19.89 -9.22
N LEU A 93 20.99 18.82 -9.72
CA LEU A 93 19.70 18.29 -9.28
C LEU A 93 19.67 16.77 -9.42
N ILE A 94 19.09 16.09 -8.44
CA ILE A 94 18.70 14.69 -8.56
C ILE A 94 17.18 14.58 -8.63
N LEU A 95 16.67 13.86 -9.62
CA LEU A 95 15.27 13.44 -9.70
C LEU A 95 15.13 11.96 -9.36
N GLY A 96 14.24 11.64 -8.42
CA GLY A 96 14.13 10.29 -7.84
C GLY A 96 15.22 10.01 -6.80
N PRO A 97 15.48 8.75 -6.42
CA PRO A 97 14.74 7.54 -6.78
C PRO A 97 13.31 7.52 -6.27
N VAL A 98 12.50 6.61 -6.82
CA VAL A 98 11.11 6.40 -6.36
C VAL A 98 11.02 5.36 -5.25
N CYS A 99 11.66 4.21 -5.44
CA CYS A 99 11.60 3.09 -4.50
C CYS A 99 12.24 3.43 -3.17
N GLU A 100 11.59 3.06 -2.06
CA GLU A 100 11.93 3.52 -0.72
C GLU A 100 13.38 3.19 -0.33
N TYR A 101 13.82 1.94 -0.53
CA TYR A 101 15.18 1.53 -0.18
C TYR A 101 16.27 2.19 -1.05
N ALA A 102 16.01 2.37 -2.34
CA ALA A 102 16.90 3.08 -3.24
C ALA A 102 17.00 4.57 -2.85
N ALA A 103 15.84 5.21 -2.64
CA ALA A 103 15.74 6.61 -2.26
C ALA A 103 16.45 6.89 -0.93
N ALA A 104 16.24 6.03 0.06
CA ALA A 104 16.88 6.15 1.38
C ALA A 104 18.40 6.19 1.28
N SER A 105 19.00 5.44 0.36
CA SER A 105 20.45 5.42 0.16
C SER A 105 20.97 6.66 -0.60
N VAL A 106 20.31 7.03 -1.70
CA VAL A 106 20.71 8.14 -2.58
C VAL A 106 20.53 9.49 -1.89
N ILE A 107 19.40 9.71 -1.22
CA ILE A 107 19.07 11.01 -0.61
C ILE A 107 20.05 11.35 0.52
N ARG A 108 20.47 10.38 1.32
CA ARG A 108 21.45 10.60 2.40
C ARG A 108 22.77 11.16 1.86
N VAL A 109 23.25 10.59 0.76
CA VAL A 109 24.49 11.05 0.11
C VAL A 109 24.28 12.40 -0.56
N ALA A 110 23.15 12.61 -1.24
CA ALA A 110 22.81 13.90 -1.83
C ALA A 110 22.72 15.03 -0.80
N SER A 111 22.07 14.80 0.35
CA SER A 111 22.03 15.71 1.50
C SER A 111 23.43 16.05 1.99
N HIS A 112 24.31 15.05 2.13
CA HIS A 112 25.71 15.28 2.50
C HIS A 112 26.47 16.12 1.45
N TRP A 113 26.20 15.91 0.17
CA TRP A 113 26.81 16.66 -0.92
C TRP A 113 26.16 18.00 -1.24
N GLN A 114 25.12 18.37 -0.49
CA GLN A 114 24.34 19.60 -0.70
C GLN A 114 23.64 19.67 -2.07
N ILE A 115 23.18 18.52 -2.57
CA ILE A 115 22.45 18.40 -3.84
C ILE A 115 20.95 18.31 -3.53
N PRO A 116 20.10 19.19 -4.09
CA PRO A 116 18.65 19.07 -4.00
C PRO A 116 18.18 17.74 -4.61
N VAL A 117 17.28 17.06 -3.91
CA VAL A 117 16.61 15.87 -4.43
C VAL A 117 15.11 16.14 -4.52
N ILE A 118 14.53 15.92 -5.69
CA ILE A 118 13.08 15.98 -5.87
C ILE A 118 12.58 14.62 -6.33
N SER A 119 11.63 14.04 -5.61
CA SER A 119 11.08 12.73 -5.96
C SER A 119 9.57 12.75 -6.02
N ALA A 120 9.02 12.06 -7.02
CA ALA A 120 7.62 11.64 -7.05
C ALA A 120 7.39 10.30 -6.32
N GLY A 121 8.43 9.76 -5.66
CA GLY A 121 8.37 8.61 -4.75
C GLY A 121 8.90 8.99 -3.36
N ALA A 122 9.68 8.11 -2.74
CA ALA A 122 10.12 8.26 -1.35
C ALA A 122 8.93 8.52 -0.39
N LEU A 123 7.86 7.75 -0.56
CA LEU A 123 6.54 8.02 0.00
C LEU A 123 6.41 7.50 1.43
N ALA A 124 7.33 6.65 1.89
CA ALA A 124 7.35 6.09 3.23
C ALA A 124 7.32 7.17 4.32
N TYR A 125 6.73 6.82 5.46
CA TYR A 125 6.64 7.68 6.63
C TYR A 125 8.02 8.13 7.14
N GLY A 126 9.04 7.27 7.05
CA GLY A 126 10.40 7.56 7.49
C GLY A 126 11.08 8.75 6.78
N PHE A 127 10.63 9.14 5.59
CA PHE A 127 11.16 10.32 4.88
C PHE A 127 10.62 11.66 5.39
N SER A 128 9.67 11.63 6.33
CA SER A 128 9.07 12.85 6.88
C SER A 128 10.02 13.60 7.83
N ASP A 129 11.02 12.93 8.43
CA ASP A 129 12.05 13.60 9.23
C ASP A 129 13.11 14.23 8.32
N LYS A 130 12.98 15.54 8.09
CA LYS A 130 13.92 16.33 7.28
C LYS A 130 14.87 17.17 8.12
N THR A 131 15.05 16.83 9.40
CA THR A 131 15.98 17.55 10.28
C THR A 131 17.45 17.24 10.00
N SER A 132 17.73 16.07 9.41
CA SER A 132 19.10 15.60 9.18
C SER A 132 19.26 14.94 7.80
N GLU A 133 19.05 13.64 7.72
CA GLU A 133 19.48 12.78 6.61
C GLU A 133 18.70 13.03 5.30
N TYR A 134 17.48 13.55 5.40
CA TYR A 134 16.60 13.90 4.28
C TYR A 134 16.37 15.41 4.14
N ALA A 135 17.24 16.25 4.70
CA ALA A 135 17.07 17.70 4.73
C ALA A 135 16.92 18.37 3.34
N LEU A 136 17.44 17.73 2.28
CA LEU A 136 17.36 18.23 0.90
C LEU A 136 16.33 17.51 0.02
N LEU A 137 15.43 16.72 0.61
CA LEU A 137 14.37 16.03 -0.10
C LEU A 137 13.11 16.90 -0.22
N THR A 138 12.61 17.06 -1.44
CA THR A 138 11.26 17.56 -1.72
C THR A 138 10.43 16.47 -2.39
N ARG A 139 9.23 16.20 -1.89
CA ARG A 139 8.32 15.19 -2.47
C ARG A 139 7.22 15.86 -3.28
N THR A 140 7.20 15.66 -4.60
CA THR A 140 6.20 16.24 -5.53
C THR A 140 5.00 15.33 -5.77
N ALA A 141 5.00 14.18 -5.12
CA ALA A 141 3.90 13.25 -4.98
C ALA A 141 3.41 13.26 -3.53
N PRO A 142 2.10 13.12 -3.28
CA PRO A 142 1.60 12.93 -1.92
C PRO A 142 2.18 11.66 -1.30
N SER A 143 2.75 11.78 -0.10
CA SER A 143 3.29 10.63 0.64
C SER A 143 2.18 9.72 1.17
N TYR A 144 2.55 8.53 1.65
CA TYR A 144 1.58 7.65 2.31
C TYR A 144 0.98 8.27 3.57
N LEU A 145 1.73 9.15 4.24
CA LEU A 145 1.22 9.90 5.39
C LEU A 145 0.10 10.87 4.97
N LYS A 146 0.24 11.56 3.83
CA LYS A 146 -0.80 12.45 3.30
C LYS A 146 -2.08 11.70 2.92
N MET A 147 -1.94 10.50 2.38
CA MET A 147 -3.08 9.61 2.15
C MET A 147 -3.72 9.21 3.48
N ALA A 148 -2.92 8.84 4.48
CA ALA A 148 -3.41 8.46 5.80
C ALA A 148 -4.17 9.58 6.52
N GLU A 149 -3.84 10.85 6.28
CA GLU A 149 -4.59 12.00 6.81
C GLU A 149 -6.08 11.96 6.39
N THR A 150 -6.37 11.40 5.21
CA THR A 150 -7.75 11.15 4.74
C THR A 150 -8.48 10.22 5.73
N PHE A 151 -7.87 9.08 6.08
CA PHE A 151 -8.46 8.14 7.04
C PHE A 151 -8.54 8.71 8.45
N ALA A 152 -7.53 9.44 8.90
CA ALA A 152 -7.54 10.09 10.22
C ALA A 152 -8.69 11.10 10.34
N THR A 153 -8.85 11.97 9.35
CA THR A 153 -9.92 12.97 9.35
C THR A 153 -11.30 12.31 9.21
N MET A 154 -11.47 11.26 8.40
CA MET A 154 -12.73 10.51 8.33
C MET A 154 -13.05 9.85 9.67
N SER A 155 -12.06 9.19 10.29
CA SER A 155 -12.22 8.51 11.56
C SER A 155 -12.69 9.46 12.66
N GLN A 156 -12.07 10.65 12.72
CA GLN A 156 -12.46 11.70 13.66
C GLN A 156 -13.88 12.23 13.37
N HIS A 157 -14.21 12.46 12.11
CA HIS A 157 -15.50 13.03 11.72
C HIS A 157 -16.67 12.06 11.96
N PHE A 158 -16.50 10.79 11.58
CA PHE A 158 -17.55 9.76 11.67
C PHE A 158 -17.55 9.00 13.00
N GLY A 159 -16.48 9.13 13.80
CA GLY A 159 -16.37 8.57 15.14
C GLY A 159 -16.05 7.08 15.17
N TRP A 160 -15.28 6.57 14.20
CA TRP A 160 -14.86 5.16 14.15
C TRP A 160 -14.04 4.78 15.39
N LYS A 161 -14.18 3.53 15.86
CA LYS A 161 -13.51 3.06 17.09
C LYS A 161 -12.54 1.91 16.89
N SER A 162 -12.81 1.05 15.92
CA SER A 162 -12.01 -0.14 15.65
C SER A 162 -11.67 -0.26 14.17
N VAL A 163 -10.38 -0.49 13.88
CA VAL A 163 -9.84 -0.54 12.53
C VAL A 163 -9.05 -1.83 12.34
N TYR A 164 -9.32 -2.54 11.26
CA TYR A 164 -8.54 -3.70 10.84
C TYR A 164 -7.77 -3.36 9.56
N LEU A 165 -6.45 -3.39 9.67
CA LEU A 165 -5.54 -3.09 8.56
C LEU A 165 -5.07 -4.39 7.92
N ILE A 166 -5.27 -4.54 6.62
CA ILE A 166 -4.82 -5.71 5.85
C ILE A 166 -3.90 -5.21 4.74
N TYR A 167 -2.69 -5.75 4.66
CA TYR A 167 -1.78 -5.41 3.57
C TYR A 167 -1.03 -6.60 3.01
N LEU A 168 -0.70 -6.52 1.73
CA LEU A 168 0.24 -7.41 1.06
C LEU A 168 1.68 -6.95 1.31
N ASP A 169 2.56 -7.89 1.67
CA ASP A 169 3.99 -7.63 1.81
C ASP A 169 4.79 -8.54 0.87
N ASP A 170 5.25 -7.95 -0.24
CA ASP A 170 6.09 -8.62 -1.24
C ASP A 170 7.54 -8.86 -0.77
N LYS A 171 7.95 -8.25 0.36
CA LYS A 171 9.34 -8.24 0.88
C LYS A 171 10.36 -7.64 -0.10
N GLU A 172 9.91 -6.94 -1.13
CA GLU A 172 10.71 -6.28 -2.14
C GLU A 172 10.48 -4.76 -2.04
N GLU A 173 9.56 -4.19 -2.81
CA GLU A 173 9.24 -2.76 -2.74
C GLU A 173 8.37 -2.39 -1.54
N ARG A 174 7.54 -3.33 -1.08
CA ARG A 174 6.69 -3.21 0.12
C ARG A 174 5.76 -2.00 0.08
N ASN A 175 5.25 -1.66 -1.11
CA ASN A 175 4.38 -0.48 -1.33
C ASN A 175 3.18 -0.46 -0.37
N CYS A 176 2.49 -1.59 -0.22
CA CYS A 176 1.31 -1.69 0.64
C CYS A 176 1.65 -1.72 2.14
N TYR A 177 2.81 -2.26 2.52
CA TYR A 177 3.32 -2.14 3.89
C TYR A 177 3.50 -0.66 4.26
N PHE A 178 4.22 0.13 3.44
CA PHE A 178 4.46 1.55 3.73
C PHE A 178 3.17 2.39 3.66
N THR A 179 2.24 2.02 2.79
CA THR A 179 0.89 2.62 2.72
C THR A 179 0.15 2.46 4.05
N VAL A 180 0.10 1.24 4.57
CA VAL A 180 -0.59 0.93 5.82
C VAL A 180 0.17 1.43 7.04
N GLU A 181 1.50 1.48 7.00
CA GLU A 181 2.34 2.10 8.03
C GLU A 181 1.94 3.56 8.27
N GLY A 182 1.70 4.33 7.19
CA GLY A 182 1.20 5.71 7.30
C GLY A 182 -0.16 5.79 8.02
N VAL A 183 -1.09 4.88 7.70
CA VAL A 183 -2.42 4.82 8.35
C VAL A 183 -2.28 4.42 9.83
N HIS A 184 -1.47 3.41 10.11
CA HIS A 184 -1.19 2.96 11.46
C HIS A 184 -0.62 4.11 12.31
N ALA A 185 0.41 4.80 11.81
CA ALA A 185 1.08 5.89 12.52
C ALA A 185 0.14 7.03 12.93
N LEU A 186 -0.90 7.34 12.14
CA LEU A 186 -1.87 8.40 12.47
C LEU A 186 -3.03 7.94 13.35
N LEU A 187 -3.39 6.66 13.30
CA LEU A 187 -4.53 6.12 14.06
C LEU A 187 -4.12 5.51 15.41
N GLU A 188 -2.85 5.14 15.57
CA GLU A 188 -2.29 4.54 16.79
C GLU A 188 -2.56 5.40 18.03
N GLY A 189 -2.80 4.74 19.16
CA GLY A 189 -3.12 5.37 20.45
C GLY A 189 -4.54 5.92 20.59
N HIS A 190 -5.31 6.00 19.49
CA HIS A 190 -6.67 6.56 19.49
C HIS A 190 -7.77 5.53 19.11
N HIS A 191 -7.38 4.38 18.55
CA HIS A 191 -8.29 3.36 18.03
C HIS A 191 -7.85 1.96 18.46
N ASP A 192 -8.79 1.02 18.50
CA ASP A 192 -8.50 -0.41 18.57
C ASP A 192 -8.07 -0.90 17.19
N ILE A 193 -6.77 -1.18 17.02
CA ILE A 193 -6.18 -1.53 15.72
C ILE A 193 -5.67 -2.97 15.76
N SER A 194 -6.16 -3.78 14.81
CA SER A 194 -5.55 -5.05 14.45
C SER A 194 -4.90 -4.94 13.08
N VAL A 195 -3.82 -5.70 12.87
CA VAL A 195 -3.05 -5.67 11.62
C VAL A 195 -2.84 -7.10 11.14
N LEU A 196 -3.08 -7.33 9.84
CA LEU A 196 -2.71 -8.56 9.15
C LEU A 196 -1.76 -8.26 7.99
N MET A 197 -0.62 -8.94 8.01
CA MET A 197 0.34 -9.00 6.93
C MET A 197 0.08 -10.26 6.10
N MET A 198 -0.18 -10.09 4.81
CA MET A 198 -0.35 -11.19 3.86
C MET A 198 0.94 -11.40 3.07
N ASP A 199 1.36 -12.65 2.95
CA ASP A 199 2.46 -13.05 2.08
C ASP A 199 2.02 -12.96 0.61
N SER A 200 2.87 -12.40 -0.26
CA SER A 200 2.57 -12.24 -1.69
C SER A 200 2.40 -13.56 -2.44
N LYS A 201 3.01 -14.65 -1.95
CA LYS A 201 2.96 -15.98 -2.59
C LYS A 201 1.70 -16.75 -2.22
N GLU A 202 1.22 -16.59 -0.99
CA GLU A 202 0.04 -17.28 -0.48
C GLU A 202 -0.92 -16.30 0.24
N PRO A 203 -1.46 -15.29 -0.45
CA PRO A 203 -2.20 -14.20 0.17
C PRO A 203 -3.50 -14.65 0.85
N LEU A 204 -4.06 -15.80 0.43
CA LEU A 204 -5.32 -16.34 0.94
C LEU A 204 -5.12 -17.49 1.95
N ALA A 205 -3.90 -17.77 2.42
CA ALA A 205 -3.68 -18.77 3.47
C ALA A 205 -4.35 -18.40 4.81
N TYR A 206 -4.73 -17.13 4.97
CA TYR A 206 -5.21 -16.54 6.24
C TYR A 206 -6.73 -16.34 6.28
N VAL A 207 -7.50 -17.06 5.45
CA VAL A 207 -8.96 -16.90 5.31
C VAL A 207 -9.69 -16.86 6.66
N ASP A 208 -9.46 -17.84 7.53
CA ASP A 208 -10.17 -17.95 8.80
C ASP A 208 -9.84 -16.79 9.75
N GLU A 209 -8.58 -16.35 9.74
CA GLU A 209 -8.11 -15.20 10.52
C GLU A 209 -8.71 -13.90 10.02
N ILE A 210 -8.74 -13.70 8.69
CA ILE A 210 -9.34 -12.53 8.03
C ILE A 210 -10.82 -12.43 8.42
N VAL A 211 -11.60 -13.50 8.23
CA VAL A 211 -13.03 -13.53 8.56
C VAL A 211 -13.26 -13.24 10.04
N LYS A 212 -12.49 -13.89 10.92
CA LYS A 212 -12.58 -13.68 12.37
C LYS A 212 -12.28 -12.24 12.76
N SER A 213 -11.25 -11.63 12.20
CA SER A 213 -10.85 -10.26 12.50
C SER A 213 -11.80 -9.22 11.91
N ILE A 214 -12.30 -9.40 10.68
CA ILE A 214 -13.36 -8.57 10.09
C ILE A 214 -14.60 -8.54 11.00
N SER A 215 -14.96 -9.68 11.59
CA SER A 215 -16.13 -9.76 12.47
C SER A 215 -16.01 -8.93 13.77
N LYS A 216 -14.80 -8.50 14.14
CA LYS A 216 -14.53 -7.73 15.36
C LYS A 216 -14.37 -6.22 15.14
N HIS A 217 -14.12 -5.77 13.92
CA HIS A 217 -13.76 -4.37 13.64
C HIS A 217 -14.77 -3.67 12.73
N GLU A 218 -15.06 -2.41 13.03
CA GLU A 218 -16.03 -1.57 12.31
C GLU A 218 -15.52 -1.17 10.92
N VAL A 219 -14.23 -0.88 10.81
CA VAL A 219 -13.61 -0.39 9.58
C VAL A 219 -12.49 -1.33 9.16
N ILE A 220 -12.51 -1.75 7.90
CA ILE A 220 -11.51 -2.64 7.30
C ILE A 220 -10.82 -1.85 6.19
N ILE A 221 -9.51 -1.65 6.30
CA ILE A 221 -8.71 -0.92 5.31
C ILE A 221 -7.70 -1.88 4.69
N MET A 222 -7.73 -2.00 3.38
CA MET A 222 -6.98 -2.98 2.61
C MET A 222 -6.03 -2.29 1.63
N CYS A 223 -4.77 -2.71 1.60
CA CYS A 223 -3.85 -2.42 0.49
C CYS A 223 -3.30 -3.73 -0.06
N THR A 224 -3.78 -4.13 -1.23
CA THR A 224 -3.44 -5.40 -1.87
C THR A 224 -3.67 -5.28 -3.38
N HIS A 225 -3.24 -6.27 -4.17
CA HIS A 225 -3.61 -6.32 -5.59
C HIS A 225 -5.13 -6.44 -5.78
N THR A 226 -5.63 -5.90 -6.90
CA THR A 226 -7.07 -5.84 -7.22
C THR A 226 -7.79 -7.19 -7.12
N ASP A 227 -7.14 -8.29 -7.49
CA ASP A 227 -7.75 -9.63 -7.45
C ASP A 227 -7.80 -10.21 -6.03
N VAL A 228 -6.84 -9.89 -5.18
CA VAL A 228 -6.87 -10.30 -3.76
C VAL A 228 -7.95 -9.52 -3.01
N VAL A 229 -8.14 -8.23 -3.33
CA VAL A 229 -9.29 -7.44 -2.82
C VAL A 229 -10.61 -8.11 -3.23
N ARG A 230 -10.74 -8.55 -4.49
CA ARG A 230 -11.93 -9.25 -4.98
C ARG A 230 -12.23 -10.51 -4.17
N GLU A 231 -11.22 -11.34 -3.94
CA GLU A 231 -11.38 -12.59 -3.18
C GLU A 231 -11.78 -12.33 -1.73
N ILE A 232 -11.16 -11.36 -1.06
CA ILE A 232 -11.53 -10.98 0.31
C ILE A 232 -12.99 -10.51 0.37
N MET A 233 -13.43 -9.69 -0.60
CA MET A 233 -14.82 -9.20 -0.66
C MET A 233 -15.82 -10.34 -0.93
N LEU A 234 -15.52 -11.25 -1.86
CA LEU A 234 -16.35 -12.43 -2.12
C LEU A 234 -16.47 -13.31 -0.86
N MET A 235 -15.36 -13.54 -0.17
CA MET A 235 -15.35 -14.31 1.08
C MET A 235 -16.16 -13.62 2.19
N ALA A 236 -15.96 -12.32 2.38
CA ALA A 236 -16.72 -11.53 3.35
C ALA A 236 -18.23 -11.59 3.03
N HIS A 237 -18.60 -11.52 1.76
CA HIS A 237 -19.99 -11.59 1.32
C HIS A 237 -20.62 -12.95 1.61
N ARG A 238 -19.91 -14.06 1.31
CA ARG A 238 -20.35 -15.42 1.62
C ARG A 238 -20.55 -15.66 3.12
N GLN A 239 -19.73 -15.01 3.94
CA GLN A 239 -19.83 -15.02 5.40
C GLN A 239 -20.83 -13.99 5.97
N ARG A 240 -21.57 -13.28 5.11
CA ARG A 240 -22.55 -12.24 5.49
C ARG A 240 -21.94 -11.09 6.30
N LEU A 241 -20.69 -10.73 6.00
CA LEU A 241 -19.95 -9.63 6.64
C LEU A 241 -20.00 -8.32 5.84
N THR A 242 -20.47 -8.33 4.60
CA THR A 242 -20.73 -7.12 3.79
C THR A 242 -22.06 -6.47 4.20
N THR A 243 -22.16 -6.09 5.47
CA THR A 243 -23.36 -5.53 6.11
C THR A 243 -23.22 -4.02 6.34
N SER A 244 -24.32 -3.32 6.64
CA SER A 244 -24.32 -1.86 6.85
C SER A 244 -23.57 -1.39 8.10
N ASN A 245 -23.17 -2.30 8.99
CA ASN A 245 -22.41 -2.02 10.21
C ASN A 245 -20.89 -2.15 10.04
N ARG A 246 -20.41 -2.36 8.82
CA ARG A 246 -18.98 -2.41 8.51
C ARG A 246 -18.66 -1.61 7.26
N LEU A 247 -17.50 -0.97 7.29
CA LEU A 247 -16.97 -0.25 6.14
C LEU A 247 -15.75 -0.98 5.62
N PHE A 248 -15.76 -1.30 4.33
CA PHE A 248 -14.59 -1.81 3.64
C PHE A 248 -13.98 -0.69 2.81
N PHE A 249 -12.67 -0.55 2.91
CA PHE A 249 -11.87 0.35 2.10
C PHE A 249 -10.77 -0.44 1.41
N ASN A 250 -10.58 -0.25 0.11
CA ASN A 250 -9.30 -0.51 -0.52
C ASN A 250 -8.62 0.81 -0.92
N ILE A 251 -7.31 0.78 -1.07
CA ILE A 251 -6.51 1.95 -1.47
C ILE A 251 -6.04 1.74 -2.91
N GLU A 252 -6.53 2.57 -3.83
CA GLU A 252 -6.02 2.62 -5.21
C GLU A 252 -4.70 3.41 -5.22
N LEU A 253 -3.58 2.71 -5.08
CA LEU A 253 -2.28 3.37 -5.16
C LEU A 253 -2.00 3.89 -6.58
N PHE A 254 -1.45 5.11 -6.61
CA PHE A 254 -0.82 5.71 -7.78
C PHE A 254 -1.73 6.03 -8.97
N ASN A 255 -3.06 6.08 -8.80
CA ASN A 255 -4.04 6.11 -9.88
C ASN A 255 -3.86 4.93 -10.86
N SER A 256 -3.70 3.72 -10.32
CA SER A 256 -3.56 2.50 -11.09
C SER A 256 -4.61 1.45 -10.72
N SER A 257 -5.20 0.86 -11.76
CA SER A 257 -6.14 -0.26 -11.61
C SER A 257 -5.51 -1.51 -10.96
N SER A 258 -4.18 -1.61 -10.89
CA SER A 258 -3.45 -2.72 -10.27
C SER A 258 -3.77 -2.91 -8.78
N TYR A 259 -4.11 -1.83 -8.08
CA TYR A 259 -4.42 -1.82 -6.64
C TYR A 259 -5.93 -1.76 -6.35
N GLY A 260 -6.76 -1.88 -7.39
CA GLY A 260 -8.21 -1.87 -7.32
C GLY A 260 -8.79 -0.47 -7.48
N ASP A 261 -9.33 -0.19 -8.65
CA ASP A 261 -10.04 1.04 -9.02
C ASP A 261 -11.56 0.95 -8.75
N GLY A 262 -11.98 0.00 -7.91
CA GLY A 262 -13.39 -0.35 -7.69
C GLY A 262 -13.98 -1.29 -8.75
N SER A 263 -13.21 -1.72 -9.76
CA SER A 263 -13.70 -2.67 -10.77
C SER A 263 -13.96 -4.06 -10.17
N TRP A 264 -15.25 -4.39 -10.07
CA TRP A 264 -15.76 -5.68 -9.63
C TRP A 264 -15.96 -6.68 -10.77
N ARG A 265 -15.72 -6.33 -12.04
CA ARG A 265 -15.99 -7.24 -13.16
C ARG A 265 -14.71 -7.95 -13.59
N ARG A 266 -14.79 -9.27 -13.80
CA ARG A 266 -13.71 -10.09 -14.36
C ARG A 266 -14.16 -10.96 -15.55
N GLY A 267 -15.45 -10.96 -15.87
CA GLY A 267 -16.00 -11.82 -16.93
C GLY A 267 -16.08 -13.29 -16.49
N ASP A 268 -16.09 -13.55 -15.18
CA ASP A 268 -16.18 -14.88 -14.60
C ASP A 268 -17.59 -15.19 -14.08
N LYS A 269 -17.79 -16.41 -13.55
CA LYS A 269 -19.06 -16.85 -12.98
C LYS A 269 -19.43 -16.16 -11.66
N TYR A 270 -18.50 -15.43 -11.05
CA TYR A 270 -18.67 -14.77 -9.75
C TYR A 270 -19.01 -13.28 -9.89
N ASP A 271 -19.04 -12.71 -11.09
CA ASP A 271 -19.30 -11.29 -11.33
C ASP A 271 -20.56 -10.74 -10.63
N ASN A 272 -21.67 -11.48 -10.63
CA ASN A 272 -22.89 -11.04 -9.95
C ASN A 272 -22.72 -11.03 -8.42
N GLU A 273 -22.01 -12.01 -7.87
CA GLU A 273 -21.70 -12.10 -6.45
C GLU A 273 -20.69 -10.99 -6.05
N ALA A 274 -19.68 -10.76 -6.89
CA ALA A 274 -18.70 -9.70 -6.70
C ALA A 274 -19.38 -8.32 -6.72
N LYS A 275 -20.31 -8.06 -7.65
CA LYS A 275 -21.08 -6.81 -7.67
C LYS A 275 -21.82 -6.58 -6.35
N ALA A 276 -22.47 -7.62 -5.83
CA ALA A 276 -23.18 -7.54 -4.55
C ALA A 276 -22.23 -7.31 -3.36
N ALA A 277 -21.06 -7.94 -3.36
CA ALA A 277 -20.03 -7.74 -2.34
C ALA A 277 -19.44 -6.32 -2.39
N TYR A 278 -19.13 -5.84 -3.59
CA TYR A 278 -18.50 -4.54 -3.87
C TYR A 278 -19.43 -3.36 -3.57
N ALA A 279 -20.74 -3.58 -3.46
CA ALA A 279 -21.66 -2.56 -2.96
C ALA A 279 -21.27 -2.05 -1.55
N SER A 280 -20.53 -2.86 -0.76
CA SER A 280 -19.99 -2.47 0.56
C SER A 280 -18.56 -1.92 0.53
N LEU A 281 -17.87 -2.00 -0.61
CA LEU A 281 -16.48 -1.55 -0.78
C LEU A 281 -16.44 -0.08 -1.19
N ASN A 282 -15.65 0.69 -0.47
CA ASN A 282 -15.26 2.04 -0.84
C ASN A 282 -13.79 2.03 -1.28
N THR A 283 -13.40 2.93 -2.17
CA THR A 283 -12.02 3.03 -2.64
C THR A 283 -11.50 4.43 -2.38
N VAL A 284 -10.33 4.54 -1.75
CA VAL A 284 -9.60 5.81 -1.61
C VAL A 284 -8.61 5.89 -2.76
N THR A 285 -8.68 6.97 -3.53
CA THR A 285 -7.81 7.25 -4.69
C THR A 285 -7.36 8.71 -4.68
N LEU A 286 -6.32 9.06 -5.44
CA LEU A 286 -5.96 10.47 -5.65
C LEU A 286 -7.07 11.19 -6.40
N LEU A 287 -7.28 12.47 -6.04
CA LEU A 287 -8.20 13.33 -6.75
C LEU A 287 -7.68 13.56 -8.18
N ARG A 288 -8.46 13.15 -9.18
CA ARG A 288 -8.09 13.27 -10.60
C ARG A 288 -8.45 14.66 -11.12
N SER A 289 -7.58 15.19 -11.97
CA SER A 289 -7.80 16.46 -12.67
C SER A 289 -8.59 16.29 -13.96
N THR A 290 -9.38 17.29 -14.30
CA THR A 290 -10.16 17.38 -15.56
C THR A 290 -9.73 18.59 -16.41
N LYS A 291 -8.53 19.12 -16.18
CA LYS A 291 -8.03 20.29 -16.90
C LYS A 291 -7.71 19.98 -18.38
N PRO A 292 -8.03 20.87 -19.33
CA PRO A 292 -7.65 20.68 -20.73
C PRO A 292 -6.14 20.53 -20.97
N GLU A 293 -5.31 21.22 -20.19
CA GLU A 293 -3.85 21.09 -20.26
C GLU A 293 -3.38 19.67 -19.93
N PHE A 294 -4.05 19.03 -18.97
CA PHE A 294 -3.77 17.66 -18.58
C PHE A 294 -4.18 16.65 -19.68
N GLU A 295 -5.26 16.93 -20.41
CA GLU A 295 -5.66 16.12 -21.56
C GLU A 295 -4.63 16.19 -22.69
N ASN A 296 -4.14 17.40 -23.00
CA ASN A 296 -3.08 17.59 -24.00
C ASN A 296 -1.78 16.88 -23.60
N PHE A 297 -1.38 17.01 -22.33
CA PHE A 297 -0.26 16.26 -21.78
C PHE A 297 -0.47 14.75 -21.95
N SER A 298 -1.62 14.23 -21.54
CA SER A 298 -1.96 12.81 -21.66
C SER A 298 -1.86 12.30 -23.10
N LEU A 299 -2.30 13.10 -24.08
CA LEU A 299 -2.19 12.77 -25.50
C LEU A 299 -0.73 12.75 -25.99
N GLU A 300 0.09 13.70 -25.58
CA GLU A 300 1.51 13.76 -25.99
C GLU A 300 2.35 12.63 -25.37
N ILE A 301 2.07 12.24 -24.12
CA ILE A 301 2.71 11.07 -23.51
C ILE A 301 2.34 9.78 -24.27
N LYS A 302 1.05 9.60 -24.59
CA LYS A 302 0.59 8.45 -25.40
C LYS A 302 1.27 8.38 -26.77
N LYS A 303 1.37 9.51 -27.48
CA LYS A 303 2.11 9.60 -28.76
C LYS A 303 3.59 9.25 -28.59
N SER A 304 4.21 9.67 -27.48
CA SER A 304 5.61 9.38 -27.20
C SER A 304 5.85 7.89 -26.98
N TYR A 305 4.96 7.21 -26.26
CA TYR A 305 5.03 5.75 -26.09
C TYR A 305 4.92 4.99 -27.42
N GLN A 306 3.99 5.40 -28.28
CA GLN A 306 3.85 4.82 -29.62
C GLN A 306 5.13 4.96 -30.46
N ARG A 307 5.81 6.10 -30.38
CA ARG A 307 7.07 6.34 -31.11
C ARG A 307 8.23 5.52 -30.59
N MET A 308 8.27 5.25 -29.29
CA MET A 308 9.36 4.50 -28.65
C MET A 308 9.18 2.97 -28.75
N GLY A 309 8.02 2.49 -29.25
CA GLY A 309 7.74 1.06 -29.32
C GLY A 309 7.67 0.39 -27.94
N VAL A 310 7.33 1.16 -26.89
CA VAL A 310 7.07 0.59 -25.57
C VAL A 310 5.77 -0.19 -25.69
N ASP A 311 5.80 -1.49 -25.38
CA ASP A 311 4.62 -2.34 -25.33
C ASP A 311 3.75 -1.89 -24.15
N VAL A 312 2.94 -0.86 -24.37
CA VAL A 312 2.05 -0.32 -23.35
C VAL A 312 0.82 -1.20 -23.32
N CYS A 313 0.73 -2.06 -22.30
CA CYS A 313 -0.48 -2.82 -22.03
C CYS A 313 -1.70 -1.88 -21.92
N GLU A 314 -2.91 -2.34 -22.27
CA GLU A 314 -4.09 -1.47 -22.37
C GLU A 314 -4.42 -0.73 -21.05
N SER A 315 -4.16 -1.36 -19.90
CA SER A 315 -4.26 -0.77 -18.55
C SER A 315 -3.03 0.06 -18.13
N CYS A 316 -1.91 -0.06 -18.84
CA CYS A 316 -0.67 0.71 -18.66
C CYS A 316 -0.73 2.08 -19.36
N ASN A 317 -1.74 2.33 -20.20
CA ASN A 317 -1.91 3.56 -20.99
C ASN A 317 -2.37 4.79 -20.18
N ASN A 318 -2.63 4.61 -18.88
CA ASN A 318 -3.07 5.70 -18.03
C ASN A 318 -1.87 6.48 -17.48
N ILE A 319 -1.97 7.80 -17.57
CA ILE A 319 -1.08 8.70 -16.84
C ILE A 319 -1.26 8.39 -15.36
N ASN A 320 -0.13 8.12 -14.69
CA ASN A 320 -0.10 7.88 -13.27
C ASN A 320 0.55 9.07 -12.56
N MET A 321 0.43 9.11 -11.23
CA MET A 321 0.93 10.20 -10.42
C MET A 321 2.45 10.47 -10.55
N PHE A 322 3.25 9.47 -10.96
CA PHE A 322 4.70 9.64 -11.09
C PHE A 322 5.04 10.51 -12.30
N MET A 323 4.32 10.34 -13.41
CA MET A 323 4.51 11.15 -14.62
C MET A 323 4.19 12.62 -14.32
N GLU A 324 3.07 12.86 -13.63
CA GLU A 324 2.68 14.19 -13.15
C GLU A 324 3.72 14.77 -12.19
N GLY A 325 4.11 14.00 -11.17
CA GLY A 325 5.03 14.44 -10.14
C GLY A 325 6.43 14.77 -10.67
N PHE A 326 6.94 14.03 -11.66
CA PHE A 326 8.25 14.32 -12.27
C PHE A 326 8.21 15.46 -13.29
N HIS A 327 7.08 15.66 -14.00
CA HIS A 327 6.85 16.88 -14.76
C HIS A 327 6.91 18.10 -13.83
N ASP A 328 6.12 18.07 -12.76
CA ASP A 328 5.99 19.17 -11.82
C ASP A 328 7.27 19.40 -11.00
N ALA A 329 8.10 18.36 -10.80
CA ALA A 329 9.41 18.48 -10.15
C ALA A 329 10.37 19.41 -10.90
N LEU A 330 10.43 19.31 -12.23
CA LEU A 330 11.33 20.16 -13.01
C LEU A 330 10.85 21.62 -13.01
N LEU A 331 9.53 21.84 -13.06
CA LEU A 331 8.94 23.18 -12.94
C LEU A 331 9.24 23.80 -11.58
N LEU A 332 9.04 23.04 -10.49
CA LEU A 332 9.32 23.48 -9.13
C LEU A 332 10.78 23.87 -8.93
N TYR A 333 11.70 23.03 -9.42
CA TYR A 333 13.13 23.35 -9.37
C TYR A 333 13.47 24.62 -10.16
N ALA A 334 12.95 24.75 -11.39
CA ALA A 334 13.22 25.90 -12.23
C ALA A 334 12.77 27.22 -11.57
N LEU A 335 11.60 27.23 -10.94
CA LEU A 335 11.10 28.37 -10.17
C LEU A 335 12.04 28.72 -9.01
N ALA A 336 12.39 27.71 -8.18
CA ALA A 336 13.25 27.91 -7.03
C ALA A 336 14.68 28.33 -7.41
N LEU A 337 15.25 27.75 -8.47
CA LEU A 337 16.57 28.10 -8.97
C LEU A 337 16.60 29.54 -9.49
N ASN A 338 15.59 29.93 -10.27
CA ASN A 338 15.48 31.29 -10.79
C ASN A 338 15.46 32.32 -9.65
N GLU A 339 14.63 32.10 -8.63
CA GLU A 339 14.57 32.95 -7.43
C GLU A 339 15.90 32.94 -6.65
N THR A 340 16.58 31.80 -6.59
CA THR A 340 17.90 31.65 -5.93
C THR A 340 18.94 32.52 -6.61
N ILE A 341 19.02 32.51 -7.94
CA ILE A 341 20.01 33.29 -8.69
C ILE A 341 19.72 34.79 -8.62
N HIS A 342 18.44 35.19 -8.67
CA HIS A 342 18.05 36.59 -8.47
C HIS A 342 18.45 37.13 -7.08
N SER A 343 18.57 36.25 -6.08
CA SER A 343 19.06 36.62 -4.74
C SER A 343 20.59 36.67 -4.62
N GLY A 344 21.34 36.43 -5.71
CA GLY A 344 22.81 36.42 -5.72
C GLY A 344 23.44 35.09 -5.29
N ASN A 345 22.65 34.03 -5.12
CA ASN A 345 23.14 32.68 -4.85
C ASN A 345 23.43 31.91 -6.15
N SER A 346 24.15 30.80 -6.06
CA SER A 346 24.46 29.94 -7.21
C SER A 346 23.58 28.68 -7.23
N LYS A 347 23.53 28.03 -8.40
CA LYS A 347 22.89 26.72 -8.58
C LYS A 347 23.46 25.60 -7.69
N LYS A 348 24.66 25.80 -7.12
CA LYS A 348 25.31 24.87 -6.19
C LYS A 348 24.85 25.06 -4.74
N ASN A 349 24.07 26.10 -4.42
CA ASN A 349 23.49 26.28 -3.08
C ASN A 349 22.21 25.46 -2.93
N GLY A 350 22.36 24.13 -2.81
CA GLY A 350 21.23 23.21 -2.80
C GLY A 350 20.26 23.40 -1.63
N LEU A 351 20.76 23.80 -0.46
CA LEU A 351 19.92 24.12 0.69
C LEU A 351 18.98 25.29 0.40
N GLU A 352 19.50 26.33 -0.24
CA GLU A 352 18.78 27.56 -0.52
C GLU A 352 17.76 27.37 -1.64
N ILE A 353 18.08 26.53 -2.64
CA ILE A 353 17.12 26.06 -3.65
C ILE A 353 16.02 25.23 -2.98
N THR A 354 16.39 24.27 -2.12
CA THR A 354 15.43 23.39 -1.45
C THR A 354 14.45 24.18 -0.58
N ARG A 355 14.94 25.12 0.23
CA ARG A 355 14.08 26.00 1.05
C ARG A 355 13.09 26.81 0.21
N ARG A 356 13.51 27.28 -0.97
CA ARG A 356 12.61 27.97 -1.91
C ARG A 356 11.60 27.05 -2.58
N MET A 357 11.79 25.72 -2.56
CA MET A 357 10.79 24.79 -3.05
C MET A 357 9.70 24.50 -2.00
N TRP A 358 9.96 24.74 -0.71
CA TRP A 358 9.04 24.39 0.38
C TRP A 358 8.09 25.54 0.70
N ASN A 359 6.96 25.19 1.33
CA ASN A 359 5.91 26.13 1.74
C ASN A 359 5.43 27.04 0.59
N ARG A 360 5.18 26.46 -0.59
CA ARG A 360 4.76 27.20 -1.78
C ARG A 360 3.69 26.45 -2.57
N THR A 361 2.94 27.23 -3.33
CA THR A 361 1.98 26.71 -4.31
C THR A 361 2.38 27.20 -5.70
N PHE A 362 2.30 26.32 -6.68
CA PHE A 362 2.53 26.64 -8.09
C PHE A 362 1.54 25.87 -8.97
N GLU A 363 1.44 26.25 -10.24
CA GLU A 363 0.60 25.56 -11.22
C GLU A 363 1.39 24.41 -11.86
N GLY A 364 0.96 23.17 -11.60
CA GLY A 364 1.45 21.95 -12.24
C GLY A 364 0.56 21.50 -13.39
N ILE A 365 0.89 20.36 -14.00
CA ILE A 365 0.19 19.89 -15.21
C ILE A 365 -1.24 19.42 -14.96
N ALA A 366 -1.49 18.87 -13.77
CA ALA A 366 -2.78 18.40 -13.33
C ALA A 366 -3.51 19.42 -12.43
N GLY A 367 -2.97 20.64 -12.28
CA GLY A 367 -3.55 21.70 -11.46
C GLY A 367 -2.61 22.22 -10.39
N GLN A 368 -3.15 22.89 -9.37
CA GLN A 368 -2.33 23.48 -8.33
C GLN A 368 -1.59 22.41 -7.53
N VAL A 369 -0.30 22.65 -7.32
CA VAL A 369 0.58 21.82 -6.50
C VAL A 369 1.04 22.65 -5.31
N SER A 370 0.69 22.22 -4.10
CA SER A 370 1.12 22.84 -2.85
C SER A 370 2.13 21.94 -2.16
N ILE A 371 3.35 22.45 -1.97
CA ILE A 371 4.39 21.83 -1.15
C ILE A 371 4.33 22.48 0.22
N ASP A 372 4.16 21.67 1.27
CA ASP A 372 4.06 22.16 2.64
C ASP A 372 5.41 22.65 3.19
N ALA A 373 5.39 23.14 4.43
CA ALA A 373 6.58 23.64 5.11
C ALA A 373 7.62 22.55 5.43
N ASN A 374 7.23 21.28 5.38
CA ASN A 374 8.15 20.14 5.49
C ASN A 374 8.65 19.70 4.10
N GLY A 375 8.31 20.37 3.00
CA GLY A 375 8.74 19.98 1.67
C GLY A 375 8.00 18.78 1.08
N ASP A 376 6.78 18.51 1.56
CA ASP A 376 5.95 17.42 1.10
C ASP A 376 4.71 17.94 0.40
N ARG A 377 4.38 17.39 -0.77
CA ARG A 377 3.16 17.76 -1.48
C ARG A 377 1.93 17.42 -0.64
N ASN A 378 1.05 18.39 -0.45
CA ASN A 378 -0.30 18.14 0.07
C ASN A 378 -1.07 17.27 -0.92
N GLY A 379 -1.67 16.20 -0.42
CA GLY A 379 -2.45 15.26 -1.22
C GLY A 379 -3.94 15.55 -1.15
N ASP A 380 -4.55 15.63 -2.33
CA ASP A 380 -6.00 15.65 -2.46
C ASP A 380 -6.46 14.24 -2.87
N PHE A 381 -7.48 13.73 -2.19
CA PHE A 381 -7.95 12.36 -2.37
C PHE A 381 -9.47 12.34 -2.55
N SER A 382 -9.97 11.30 -3.21
CA SER A 382 -11.40 11.03 -3.36
C SER A 382 -11.74 9.69 -2.72
N VAL A 383 -12.91 9.62 -2.10
CA VAL A 383 -13.53 8.36 -1.69
C VAL A 383 -14.63 8.04 -2.68
N ILE A 384 -14.48 6.95 -3.42
CA ILE A 384 -15.49 6.46 -4.37
C ILE A 384 -16.22 5.26 -3.78
N SER A 385 -17.49 5.09 -4.15
CA SER A 385 -18.32 3.95 -3.72
C SER A 385 -19.37 3.64 -4.77
N MET A 386 -19.92 2.42 -4.73
CA MET A 386 -21.00 2.04 -5.61
C MET A 386 -22.29 2.76 -5.22
N THR A 387 -22.83 3.60 -6.10
CA THR A 387 -24.08 4.34 -5.88
C THR A 387 -25.27 3.70 -6.60
N ASN A 388 -25.04 3.01 -7.71
CA ASN A 388 -26.06 2.23 -8.41
C ASN A 388 -25.73 0.74 -8.31
N HIS A 389 -26.44 0.01 -7.45
CA HIS A 389 -26.20 -1.41 -7.20
C HIS A 389 -26.68 -2.32 -8.35
N GLU A 390 -27.65 -1.87 -9.16
CA GLU A 390 -28.14 -2.62 -10.32
C GLU A 390 -27.10 -2.59 -11.44
N ALA A 391 -26.62 -1.40 -11.79
CA ALA A 391 -25.61 -1.19 -12.82
C ALA A 391 -24.20 -1.55 -12.35
N GLY A 392 -23.93 -1.42 -11.04
CA GLY A 392 -22.60 -1.60 -10.44
C GLY A 392 -21.67 -0.42 -10.70
N THR A 393 -22.20 0.80 -10.83
CA THR A 393 -21.43 2.01 -11.13
C THR A 393 -20.98 2.72 -9.85
N TYR A 394 -19.75 3.22 -9.89
CA TYR A 394 -19.11 3.96 -8.81
C TYR A 394 -19.16 5.46 -9.08
N GLU A 395 -19.35 6.22 -8.01
CA GLU A 395 -19.27 7.68 -8.03
C GLU A 395 -18.47 8.17 -6.83
N THR A 396 -17.91 9.37 -6.94
CA THR A 396 -17.25 10.04 -5.81
C THR A 396 -18.29 10.43 -4.77
N LEU A 397 -18.01 10.11 -3.51
CA LEU A 397 -18.85 10.47 -2.38
C LEU A 397 -18.34 11.72 -1.65
N MET A 398 -17.02 11.83 -1.54
CA MET A 398 -16.35 12.95 -0.88
C MET A 398 -14.93 13.14 -1.40
N ASN A 399 -14.45 14.38 -1.30
CA ASN A 399 -13.08 14.75 -1.60
C ASN A 399 -12.38 15.27 -0.34
N TYR A 400 -11.17 14.81 -0.09
CA TYR A 400 -10.23 15.36 0.88
C TYR A 400 -9.35 16.39 0.20
N PHE A 401 -9.16 17.54 0.85
CA PHE A 401 -8.21 18.55 0.42
C PHE A 401 -7.10 18.69 1.46
N GLY A 402 -5.88 18.26 1.10
CA GLY A 402 -4.77 18.18 2.06
C GLY A 402 -4.30 19.54 2.54
N THR A 403 -4.41 20.58 1.71
CA THR A 403 -3.96 21.93 2.04
C THR A 403 -4.73 22.55 3.21
N ASN A 404 -6.01 22.21 3.38
CA ASN A 404 -6.83 22.72 4.49
C ASN A 404 -7.29 21.62 5.46
N GLY A 405 -6.88 20.36 5.25
CA GLY A 405 -7.21 19.22 6.08
C GLY A 405 -8.71 18.92 6.18
N SER A 406 -9.49 19.23 5.13
CA SER A 406 -10.95 19.16 5.18
C SER A 406 -11.53 18.23 4.12
N PHE A 407 -12.73 17.71 4.41
CA PHE A 407 -13.53 16.99 3.43
C PHE A 407 -14.68 17.84 2.89
N GLN A 408 -14.95 17.65 1.61
CA GLN A 408 -16.17 18.07 0.95
C GLN A 408 -17.02 16.84 0.66
N LEU A 409 -18.17 16.73 1.33
CA LEU A 409 -19.19 15.74 0.98
C LEU A 409 -19.89 16.17 -0.31
N LEU A 410 -20.05 15.26 -1.27
CA LEU A 410 -20.74 15.55 -2.52
C LEU A 410 -22.27 15.43 -2.35
N PRO A 411 -23.06 16.25 -3.08
CA PRO A 411 -24.52 16.25 -2.95
C PRO A 411 -25.15 14.88 -3.21
N GLY A 412 -26.17 14.52 -2.44
CA GLY A 412 -26.90 13.26 -2.60
C GLY A 412 -26.30 12.05 -1.86
N PHE A 413 -25.10 12.19 -1.30
CA PHE A 413 -24.51 11.16 -0.44
C PHE A 413 -25.12 11.17 0.97
N ASN A 414 -25.62 10.03 1.43
CA ASN A 414 -26.03 9.85 2.83
C ASN A 414 -24.81 9.50 3.71
N SER A 415 -24.29 10.52 4.41
CA SER A 415 -23.13 10.39 5.30
C SER A 415 -23.38 9.53 6.54
N GLU A 416 -24.64 9.27 6.92
CA GLU A 416 -24.96 8.39 8.06
C GLU A 416 -24.42 6.97 7.86
N ARG A 417 -24.30 6.51 6.61
CA ARG A 417 -23.69 5.22 6.25
C ARG A 417 -22.29 5.04 6.84
N PHE A 418 -21.54 6.14 7.00
CA PHE A 418 -20.16 6.10 7.49
C PHE A 418 -20.07 6.26 9.02
N THR A 419 -21.14 6.72 9.69
CA THR A 419 -21.16 6.90 11.15
C THR A 419 -21.33 5.60 11.93
N LEU A 420 -21.81 4.54 11.28
CA LEU A 420 -22.08 3.22 11.88
C LEU A 420 -22.98 3.25 13.14
N ARG A 421 -23.66 4.38 13.41
CA ARG A 421 -24.57 4.54 14.56
C ARG A 421 -25.90 3.85 14.26
N GLY A 422 -26.29 2.89 15.12
CA GLY A 422 -27.63 2.29 15.12
C GLY A 422 -27.72 0.80 14.81
N VAL A 423 -26.60 0.10 14.56
CA VAL A 423 -26.63 -1.36 14.41
C VAL A 423 -26.07 -2.02 15.66
N PRO A 424 -26.87 -2.82 16.41
CA PRO A 424 -26.36 -3.57 17.55
C PRO A 424 -25.13 -4.37 17.14
N ARG A 425 -24.06 -4.28 17.94
CA ARG A 425 -22.93 -5.22 17.85
C ARG A 425 -23.55 -6.62 17.82
N PRO A 426 -23.19 -7.50 16.86
CA PRO A 426 -23.50 -8.91 17.02
C PRO A 426 -22.99 -9.28 18.41
N PRO A 427 -23.80 -9.87 19.30
CA PRO A 427 -23.29 -10.30 20.58
C PRO A 427 -22.05 -11.16 20.28
N LEU A 428 -20.93 -10.82 20.93
CA LEU A 428 -19.81 -11.74 21.05
C LEU A 428 -20.41 -13.10 21.43
N PRO A 429 -19.99 -14.23 20.85
CA PRO A 429 -20.41 -15.52 21.36
C PRO A 429 -20.12 -15.48 22.85
N GLU A 430 -21.18 -15.47 23.66
CA GLU A 430 -21.06 -15.41 25.10
C GLU A 430 -20.09 -16.53 25.46
N HIS A 431 -19.00 -16.16 26.13
CA HIS A 431 -18.38 -17.12 27.03
C HIS A 431 -19.52 -17.53 27.96
N ALA A 432 -20.05 -18.73 27.72
CA ALA A 432 -21.07 -19.32 28.56
C ALA A 432 -20.46 -19.45 29.95
N ASP A 433 -20.68 -18.42 30.77
CA ASP A 433 -20.59 -18.55 32.21
C ASP A 433 -21.56 -19.67 32.56
N GLN A 434 -20.96 -20.76 33.01
CA GLN A 434 -21.63 -21.97 33.47
C GLN A 434 -22.44 -21.62 34.72
N SER A 435 -23.63 -21.10 34.51
CA SER A 435 -24.70 -21.06 35.51
C SER A 435 -25.73 -22.11 35.11
N SER A 436 -25.51 -23.31 35.66
CA SER A 436 -26.48 -24.40 35.88
C SER A 436 -27.84 -24.29 35.16
N GLY A 437 -27.87 -24.63 33.88
CA GLY A 437 -29.09 -24.95 33.12
C GLY A 437 -29.13 -26.45 32.85
N GLY A 438 -30.16 -27.12 33.35
CA GLY A 438 -30.30 -28.58 33.34
C GLY A 438 -29.97 -29.25 32.01
N LEU A 439 -29.18 -30.32 32.09
CA LEU A 439 -28.87 -31.19 30.96
C LEU A 439 -30.18 -31.64 30.29
N GLY A 440 -30.36 -31.27 29.02
CA GLY A 440 -31.48 -31.74 28.21
C GLY A 440 -31.57 -33.26 28.26
N LEU A 441 -32.79 -33.80 28.28
CA LEU A 441 -33.09 -35.23 28.45
C LEU A 441 -32.31 -36.14 27.46
N SER A 442 -31.94 -35.62 26.29
CA SER A 442 -31.13 -36.31 25.28
C SER A 442 -29.64 -36.42 25.64
N ALA A 443 -29.08 -35.45 26.37
CA ALA A 443 -27.68 -35.50 26.83
C ALA A 443 -27.53 -36.44 28.04
N VAL A 444 -28.50 -36.44 28.95
CA VAL A 444 -28.52 -37.37 30.10
C VAL A 444 -28.61 -38.82 29.62
N THR A 445 -29.50 -39.10 28.66
CA THR A 445 -29.64 -40.44 28.08
C THR A 445 -28.38 -40.86 27.32
N GLY A 446 -27.74 -39.96 26.58
CA GLY A 446 -26.46 -40.23 25.92
C GLY A 446 -25.33 -40.60 26.88
N ILE A 447 -25.20 -39.88 28.01
CA ILE A 447 -24.17 -40.17 29.02
C ILE A 447 -24.46 -41.50 29.74
N ILE A 448 -25.72 -41.76 30.08
CA ILE A 448 -26.10 -43.02 30.74
C ILE A 448 -25.87 -44.21 29.80
N VAL A 449 -26.31 -44.12 28.55
CA VAL A 449 -26.13 -45.20 27.56
C VAL A 449 -24.65 -45.39 27.23
N GLY A 450 -23.89 -44.30 27.06
CA GLY A 450 -22.44 -44.35 26.83
C GLY A 450 -21.67 -44.93 28.02
N GLY A 451 -22.05 -44.57 29.25
CA GLY A 451 -21.49 -45.14 30.47
C GLY A 451 -21.80 -46.62 30.65
N LEU A 452 -23.02 -47.05 30.36
CA LEU A 452 -23.42 -48.46 30.40
C LEU A 452 -22.71 -49.29 29.32
N LEU A 453 -22.57 -48.76 28.10
CA LEU A 453 -21.79 -49.41 27.03
C LEU A 453 -20.29 -49.48 27.38
N GLY A 454 -19.73 -48.40 27.92
CA GLY A 454 -18.33 -48.35 28.34
C GLY A 454 -18.03 -49.35 29.46
N THR A 455 -18.89 -49.43 30.47
CA THR A 455 -18.74 -50.40 31.56
C THR A 455 -18.93 -51.84 31.08
N ALA A 456 -19.88 -52.10 30.18
CA ALA A 456 -20.05 -53.42 29.55
C ALA A 456 -18.82 -53.84 28.74
N LEU A 457 -18.22 -52.92 27.97
CA LEU A 457 -16.99 -53.17 27.21
C LEU A 457 -15.79 -53.42 28.12
N LEU A 458 -15.65 -52.66 29.21
CA LEU A 458 -14.58 -52.88 30.19
C LEU A 458 -14.74 -54.20 30.94
N MET A 459 -15.97 -54.59 31.29
CA MET A 459 -16.29 -55.90 31.86
C MET A 459 -15.97 -57.02 30.87
N ALA A 460 -16.40 -56.89 29.61
CA ALA A 460 -16.09 -57.86 28.57
C ALA A 460 -14.59 -58.00 28.37
N PHE A 461 -13.84 -56.90 28.32
CA PHE A 461 -12.39 -56.90 28.22
C PHE A 461 -11.72 -57.53 29.44
N TYR A 462 -12.22 -57.24 30.64
CA TYR A 462 -11.74 -57.87 31.88
C TYR A 462 -11.94 -59.39 31.86
N PHE A 463 -13.13 -59.86 31.47
CA PHE A 463 -13.41 -61.29 31.34
C PHE A 463 -12.58 -61.94 30.23
N PHE A 464 -12.39 -61.27 29.09
CA PHE A 464 -11.53 -61.75 28.02
C PHE A 464 -10.10 -61.91 28.51
N ARG A 465 -9.54 -60.89 29.19
CA ARG A 465 -8.20 -60.93 29.76
C ARG A 465 -8.05 -62.01 30.83
N LYS A 466 -9.07 -62.19 31.69
CA LYS A 466 -9.09 -63.24 32.72
C LYS A 466 -9.11 -64.63 32.09
N ASN A 467 -9.94 -64.87 31.07
CA ASN A 467 -9.97 -66.15 30.35
C ASN A 467 -8.67 -66.39 29.58
N TYR A 468 -8.09 -65.36 28.98
CA TYR A 468 -6.80 -65.49 28.29
C TYR A 468 -5.68 -65.86 29.27
N ARG A 469 -5.64 -65.22 30.44
CA ARG A 469 -4.67 -65.55 31.50
C ARG A 469 -4.85 -66.98 32.01
N ILE A 470 -6.08 -67.42 32.29
CA ILE A 470 -6.35 -68.81 32.71
C ILE A 470 -5.94 -69.80 31.60
N THR A 471 -6.16 -69.45 30.34
CA THR A 471 -5.78 -70.30 29.20
C THR A 471 -4.26 -70.41 29.06
N ILE A 472 -3.52 -69.31 29.24
CA ILE A 472 -2.05 -69.31 29.26
C ILE A 472 -1.53 -70.12 30.45
N GLU A 473 -2.09 -69.93 31.65
CA GLU A 473 -1.67 -70.69 32.84
C GLU A 473 -1.95 -72.21 32.69
N ARG A 474 -3.03 -72.60 31.99
CA ARG A 474 -3.30 -74.01 31.64
C ARG A 474 -2.33 -74.56 30.59
N ARG A 475 -1.92 -73.77 29.60
CA ARG A 475 -0.91 -74.18 28.61
C ARG A 475 0.47 -74.32 29.24
N ALA A 476 0.87 -73.36 30.09
CA ALA A 476 2.13 -73.40 30.82
C ALA A 476 2.24 -74.63 31.74
N ARG A 477 1.15 -75.00 32.46
CA ARG A 477 1.14 -76.24 33.25
C ARG A 477 1.22 -77.52 32.39
N ARG A 478 0.64 -77.50 31.18
CA ARG A 478 0.71 -78.65 30.24
C ARG A 478 2.13 -78.81 29.69
N GLU A 479 2.77 -77.71 29.31
CA GLU A 479 4.17 -77.70 28.86
C GLU A 479 5.14 -78.11 29.98
N GLN A 480 4.83 -77.81 31.25
CA GLN A 480 5.65 -78.23 32.39
C GLN A 480 5.49 -79.72 32.73
N CYS A 481 4.33 -80.33 32.44
CA CYS A 481 4.14 -81.79 32.50
C CYS A 481 4.85 -82.52 31.35
N ASP A 482 4.77 -82.00 30.12
CA ASP A 482 5.48 -82.58 28.97
C ASP A 482 7.00 -82.42 29.09
N GLY A 483 7.48 -81.30 29.65
CA GLY A 483 8.89 -81.07 29.95
C GLY A 483 9.46 -82.08 30.95
N LYS A 484 8.72 -82.42 32.02
CA LYS A 484 9.13 -83.48 32.96
C LYS A 484 9.16 -84.88 32.33
N HIS A 485 8.22 -85.19 31.43
CA HIS A 485 8.25 -86.45 30.68
C HIS A 485 9.44 -86.54 29.72
N ARG A 486 9.84 -85.42 29.11
CA ARG A 486 11.01 -85.35 28.23
C ARG A 486 12.32 -85.50 29.01
N GLN A 487 12.41 -84.92 30.21
CA GLN A 487 13.57 -84.98 31.08
C GLN A 487 13.77 -86.39 31.69
N LEU A 488 12.69 -87.08 32.09
CA LEU A 488 12.75 -88.48 32.53
C LEU A 488 13.16 -89.45 31.40
N ARG A 489 12.81 -89.13 30.14
CA ARG A 489 13.23 -89.91 28.97
C ARG A 489 14.70 -89.69 28.64
N GLU A 490 15.22 -88.47 28.79
CA GLU A 490 16.65 -88.17 28.60
C GLU A 490 17.52 -88.77 29.71
N ASP A 491 17.08 -88.75 30.97
CA ASP A 491 17.81 -89.36 32.10
C ASP A 491 17.82 -90.91 32.03
N SER A 492 16.77 -91.53 31.48
CA SER A 492 16.75 -92.99 31.18
C SER A 492 17.68 -93.37 30.02
N ILE A 493 17.96 -92.46 29.08
CA ILE A 493 18.92 -92.72 28.00
C ILE A 493 20.35 -92.53 28.54
N ARG A 494 20.57 -91.56 29.44
CA ARG A 494 21.88 -91.34 30.08
C ARG A 494 22.28 -92.45 31.06
N SER A 495 21.34 -93.06 31.78
CA SER A 495 21.65 -94.16 32.71
C SER A 495 22.02 -95.48 32.03
N ASN A 496 21.65 -95.68 30.75
CA ASN A 496 22.05 -96.85 29.97
C ASN A 496 23.45 -96.72 29.33
N PHE A 497 24.10 -95.55 29.40
CA PHE A 497 25.47 -95.33 28.90
C PHE A 497 26.53 -95.25 30.02
N SER A 498 26.15 -95.49 31.28
CA SER A 498 27.09 -95.53 32.43
C SER A 498 27.05 -96.85 33.21
N ALA A 499 26.57 -97.93 32.58
CA ALA A 499 26.75 -99.30 33.01
C ALA A 499 27.38 -100.13 31.86
N ALA A 500 28.63 -99.79 31.56
CA ALA A 500 29.64 -100.65 30.94
C ALA A 500 30.89 -100.56 31.83
#